data_AF-A0A352KNZ7-F1
#
_entry.id   AF-A0A352KNZ7-F1
#
_cell.length_a   1.000
_cell.length_b   1.000
_cell.length_c   1.000
_cell.angle_alpha   90.00
_cell.angle_beta   90.00
_cell.angle_gamma   90.00
#
_symmetry.space_group_name_H-M   'P 1'
#
loop_
_entity.id
_entity.type
_entity.pdbx_description
1 polymer ?
#
loop_
_entity_poly.entity_id
_entity_poly.type
_entity_poly.pdbx_seq_one_letter_code
_entity_poly.pdbx_strand_id
1 'polypeptide(L)' 'QADAEAPVARFIQTLFESAIESRASDIHIEPEENIIRVRQRIDGRLKEEIVNQKNIASAITSKFKIMAGLDISEKRL' A
#
# COMPACT_ATOMS: atom_id res chain seq x y z
N GLN A 1 5.90 -21.35 1.69
CA GLN A 1 5.97 -19.93 1.24
C GLN A 1 4.55 -19.50 0.91
N ALA A 2 3.79 -19.04 1.90
CA ALA A 2 2.36 -18.70 1.75
C ALA A 2 1.85 -17.75 2.85
N ASP A 3 2.46 -17.76 4.04
CA ASP A 3 1.91 -17.06 5.20
C ASP A 3 2.00 -15.52 5.15
N ALA A 4 2.98 -14.95 4.45
CA ALA A 4 3.13 -13.49 4.33
C ALA A 4 2.41 -12.89 3.10
N GLU A 5 2.11 -13.68 2.08
CA GLU A 5 1.41 -13.17 0.89
C GLU A 5 -0.08 -12.94 1.17
N ALA A 6 -0.73 -13.82 1.95
CA ALA A 6 -2.16 -13.72 2.22
C ALA A 6 -2.55 -12.45 3.01
N PRO A 7 -1.84 -12.03 4.08
CA PRO A 7 -2.13 -10.78 4.78
C PRO A 7 -1.91 -9.54 3.92
N VAL A 8 -0.84 -9.51 3.11
CA VAL A 8 -0.51 -8.37 2.25
C VAL A 8 -1.53 -8.22 1.13
N ALA A 9 -1.91 -9.33 0.48
CA ALA A 9 -2.93 -9.31 -0.57
C ALA A 9 -4.27 -8.81 -0.04
N ARG A 10 -4.70 -9.29 1.14
CA ARG A 10 -5.93 -8.81 1.80
C ARG A 10 -5.86 -7.33 2.14
N PHE A 11 -4.74 -6.85 2.68
CA PHE A 11 -4.56 -5.43 2.96
C PHE A 11 -4.70 -4.56 1.70
N ILE A 12 -4.03 -4.94 0.60
CA ILE A 12 -4.11 -4.21 -0.67
C ILE A 12 -5.55 -4.22 -1.21
N GLN A 13 -6.24 -5.36 -1.11
CA GLN A 13 -7.63 -5.47 -1.51
C GLN A 13 -8.53 -4.51 -0.71
N THR A 14 -8.47 -4.56 0.63
CA THR A 14 -9.27 -3.67 1.49
C THR A 14 -8.93 -2.20 1.25
N LEU A 15 -7.66 -1.87 0.99
CA LEU A 15 -7.25 -0.51 0.64
C LEU A 15 -7.90 -0.02 -0.66
N PHE A 16 -7.96 -0.86 -1.69
CA PHE A 16 -8.63 -0.52 -2.94
C PHE A 16 -10.14 -0.43 -2.79
N GLU A 17 -10.77 -1.35 -2.07
CA GLU A 17 -12.21 -1.29 -1.76
C GLU A 17 -12.55 0.03 -1.07
N SER A 18 -11.81 0.39 -0.02
CA SER A 18 -11.96 1.65 0.71
C SER A 18 -11.77 2.88 -0.20
N ALA A 19 -10.77 2.86 -1.09
CA ALA A 19 -10.52 3.96 -2.02
C ALA A 19 -11.66 4.13 -3.03
N ILE A 20 -12.22 3.02 -3.55
CA ILE A 20 -13.35 3.04 -4.47
C ILE A 20 -14.61 3.56 -3.77
N GLU A 21 -14.93 3.04 -2.58
CA GLU A 21 -16.09 3.46 -1.78
C GLU A 21 -16.04 4.95 -1.43
N SER A 22 -14.85 5.44 -1.07
CA SER A 22 -14.63 6.85 -0.73
C SER A 22 -14.43 7.76 -1.96
N ARG A 23 -14.41 7.20 -3.18
CA ARG A 23 -14.11 7.91 -4.43
C ARG A 23 -12.78 8.66 -4.38
N ALA A 24 -11.77 8.04 -3.76
CA ALA A 24 -10.43 8.58 -3.72
C ALA A 24 -9.84 8.64 -5.14
N SER A 25 -9.22 9.78 -5.46
CA SER A 25 -8.51 10.04 -6.72
C SER A 25 -7.09 9.45 -6.71
N ASP A 26 -6.43 9.47 -5.56
CA ASP A 26 -5.08 8.93 -5.37
C ASP A 26 -5.01 8.11 -4.08
N ILE A 27 -4.16 7.09 -4.10
CA ILE A 27 -3.74 6.34 -2.91
C ILE A 27 -2.23 6.54 -2.76
N HIS A 28 -1.82 7.10 -1.63
CA HIS A 28 -0.43 7.27 -1.25
C HIS A 28 -0.07 6.22 -0.19
N ILE A 29 1.05 5.54 -0.41
CA ILE A 29 1.61 4.57 0.55
C ILE A 29 3.02 5.05 0.89
N GLU A 30 3.21 5.45 2.14
CA GLU A 30 4.40 6.16 2.64
C GLU A 30 5.02 5.37 3.79
N PRO A 31 5.99 4.49 3.49
CA PRO A 31 6.77 3.83 4.53
C PRO A 31 7.62 4.86 5.28
N GLU A 32 7.50 4.90 6.60
CA GLU A 32 8.35 5.69 7.49
C GLU A 32 9.29 4.79 8.32
N GLU A 33 9.97 5.38 9.31
CA GLU A 33 10.93 4.67 10.14
C GLU A 33 10.30 3.54 10.95
N ASN A 34 9.05 3.66 11.41
CA ASN A 34 8.40 2.65 12.24
C ASN A 34 6.96 2.31 11.82
N ILE A 35 6.37 3.11 10.93
CA ILE A 35 4.99 2.98 10.50
C ILE A 35 4.91 2.96 8.97
N ILE A 36 3.75 2.60 8.45
CA ILE A 36 3.36 2.91 7.08
C ILE A 36 2.20 3.90 7.19
N ARG A 37 2.37 5.10 6.65
CA ARG A 37 1.28 6.04 6.47
C ARG A 37 0.59 5.76 5.15
N VAL A 38 -0.73 5.65 5.18
CA VAL A 38 -1.56 5.56 3.97
C VAL A 38 -2.40 6.82 3.88
N ARG A 39 -2.41 7.48 2.73
CA ARG A 39 -3.26 8.66 2.50
C ARG A 39 -4.11 8.47 1.26
N GLN A 40 -5.41 8.75 1.38
CA GLN A 40 -6.33 8.77 0.24
C GLN A 40 -6.68 10.23 -0.09
N ARG A 41 -6.58 10.62 -1.37
CA ARG A 41 -7.03 11.94 -1.81
C ARG A 41 -8.51 11.91 -2.17
N ILE A 42 -9.34 12.46 -1.31
CA ILE A 42 -10.80 12.54 -1.49
C ILE A 42 -11.16 14.03 -1.62
N ASP A 43 -11.79 14.42 -2.72
CA ASP A 43 -12.18 15.81 -3.01
C ASP A 43 -11.02 16.82 -2.82
N GLY A 44 -9.83 16.44 -3.29
CA GLY A 44 -8.62 17.25 -3.19
C GLY A 44 -7.94 17.25 -1.81
N ARG A 45 -8.55 16.66 -0.77
CA ARG A 45 -8.00 16.58 0.58
C ARG A 45 -7.40 15.21 0.86
N LEU A 46 -6.27 15.20 1.58
CA LEU A 46 -5.64 13.96 2.02
C LEU A 46 -6.27 13.51 3.34
N LYS A 47 -6.81 12.29 3.35
CA LYS A 47 -7.26 11.59 4.55
C LYS A 47 -6.21 10.55 4.93
N GLU A 48 -5.73 10.62 6.16
CA GLU A 48 -4.62 9.81 6.66
C GLU A 48 -5.09 8.61 7.49
N GLU A 49 -4.39 7.49 7.34
CA GLU A 49 -4.45 6.30 8.18
C GLU A 49 -3.04 5.79 8.50
N ILE A 50 -2.79 5.38 9.75
CA ILE A 50 -1.49 4.89 10.21
C ILE A 50 -1.57 3.37 10.40
N VAL A 51 -0.68 2.65 9.74
CA VAL A 51 -0.51 1.20 9.89
C VAL A 51 0.78 0.93 10.67
N ASN A 52 0.64 0.40 11.88
CA ASN A 52 1.76 0.08 12.80
C ASN A 52 2.48 -1.23 12.43
N GLN A 53 2.73 -1.48 11.15
CA GLN A 53 3.35 -2.72 10.65
C GLN A 53 4.39 -2.40 9.58
N LYS A 54 5.55 -1.86 9.96
CA LYS A 54 6.62 -1.57 8.98
C LYS A 54 7.12 -2.81 8.24
N ASN A 55 7.08 -3.98 8.88
CA ASN A 55 7.56 -5.24 8.32
C ASN A 55 6.90 -5.62 6.98
N ILE A 56 5.70 -5.11 6.68
CA ILE A 56 5.01 -5.42 5.41
C ILE A 56 5.28 -4.41 4.28
N ALA A 57 5.99 -3.31 4.52
CA ALA A 57 6.21 -2.25 3.51
C ALA A 57 6.91 -2.77 2.24
N SER A 58 7.95 -3.59 2.41
CA SER A 58 8.68 -4.18 1.29
C SER A 58 7.83 -5.17 0.49
N ALA A 59 7.00 -5.95 1.18
CA ALA A 59 6.09 -6.91 0.56
C ALA A 59 4.98 -6.20 -0.23
N ILE A 60 4.41 -5.13 0.32
CA ILE A 60 3.43 -4.27 -0.35
C ILE A 60 4.03 -3.70 -1.65
N THR A 61 5.24 -3.12 -1.57
CA THR A 61 5.93 -2.54 -2.73
C THR A 61 6.15 -3.57 -3.83
N SER A 62 6.65 -4.76 -3.47
CA SER A 62 6.84 -5.85 -4.44
C SER A 62 5.53 -6.30 -5.07
N LYS A 63 4.44 -6.37 -4.30
CA LYS A 63 3.12 -6.74 -4.85
C LYS A 63 2.59 -5.70 -5.83
N PHE A 64 2.70 -4.41 -5.54
CA PHE A 64 2.33 -3.37 -6.51
C PHE A 64 3.17 -3.43 -7.77
N LYS A 65 4.48 -3.68 -7.66
CA LYS A 65 5.33 -3.86 -8.83
C LYS A 65 4.86 -5.02 -9.71
N ILE A 66 4.58 -6.17 -9.12
CA ILE A 66 4.04 -7.34 -9.85
C ILE A 66 2.72 -7.00 -10.54
N MET A 67 1.78 -6.37 -9.82
CA MET A 67 0.46 -5.99 -10.36
C MET A 67 0.57 -5.00 -11.52
N ALA A 68 1.57 -4.11 -11.47
CA ALA A 68 1.84 -3.13 -12.52
C ALA A 68 2.75 -3.66 -13.64
N GLY A 69 3.18 -4.93 -13.59
CA GLY A 69 4.12 -5.50 -14.57
C GLY A 69 5.53 -4.91 -14.51
N LEU A 70 5.92 -4.35 -13.37
CA LEU A 70 7.24 -3.76 -13.11
C LEU A 70 8.24 -4.80 -12.58
N ASP A 71 9.53 -4.55 -12.81
CA ASP A 71 10.62 -5.37 -12.29
C ASP A 71 10.75 -5.26 -10.76
N ILE A 72 10.69 -6.40 -10.08
CA ILE A 72 10.78 -6.53 -8.63
C ILE A 72 12.22 -6.55 -8.10
N SER A 73 13.19 -6.89 -8.95
CA SER A 73 14.61 -6.97 -8.58
C SER A 73 15.23 -5.59 -8.39
N GLU A 74 14.67 -4.59 -9.06
CA GLU A 74 15.18 -3.23 -9.06
C GLU A 74 14.83 -2.48 -7.77
N LYS A 75 15.83 -2.19 -6.94
CA LYS A 75 15.72 -1.34 -5.74
C LYS A 75 16.84 -0.31 -5.76
N ARG A 76 16.58 0.87 -6.31
CA ARG A 76 17.53 1.99 -6.25
C ARG A 76 17.37 2.74 -4.93
N LEU A 77 18.50 3.08 -4.31
CA LEU A 77 18.64 4.02 -3.19
C LEU A 77 18.72 5.44 -3.74
#